data_AF-A0A925CER3-F1
#
_entry.id   AF-A0A925CER3-F1
#
_cell.length_a   1.000
_cell.length_b   1.000
_cell.length_c   1.000
_cell.angle_alpha   90.00
_cell.angle_beta   90.00
_cell.angle_gamma   90.00
#
_symmetry.space_group_name_H-M   'P 1'
#
loop_
_entity.id
_entity.type
_entity.pdbx_description
1 polymer ?
#
loop_
_entity_poly.entity_id
_entity_poly.type
_entity_poly.pdbx_seq_one_letter_code
_entity_poly.pdbx_strand_id
1 'polypeptide(L)'
;MGKRGAKPKGKVKIKWSPGLAYAIGLLVTDGSLSSDGRHISLVSKDTEQLENFMKALKIRVSIGTTRSGYTGKMTTRIQFGDITFYHFLLGIGLTPNKTKTISAIKIPNRYFFDFLRGHFDGDGCTYSYFDPRWKSSFMFYTTFVSASKRHIVWLQKEIFNRLKIQGHITND
;
A
#
# COMPACT_ATOMS: atom_id res chain seq x y z
N MET A 1 1.82 -36.10 20.05
CA MET A 1 1.74 -35.29 18.81
C MET A 1 0.50 -34.41 18.87
N GLY A 2 0.67 -33.08 19.00
CA GLY A 2 -0.46 -32.15 19.13
C GLY A 2 -1.33 -32.13 17.88
N LYS A 3 -2.66 -32.11 18.04
CA LYS A 3 -3.63 -32.01 16.95
C LYS A 3 -3.28 -30.79 16.08
N ARG A 4 -3.13 -30.99 14.76
CA ARG A 4 -2.93 -29.88 13.81
C ARG A 4 -4.08 -28.88 13.99
N GLY A 5 -3.74 -27.61 14.20
CA GLY A 5 -4.72 -26.53 14.35
C GLY A 5 -5.66 -26.46 13.14
N ALA A 6 -6.81 -25.80 13.33
CA ALA A 6 -7.82 -25.65 12.28
C ALA A 6 -7.19 -25.08 11.00
N LYS A 7 -7.57 -25.64 9.84
CA LYS A 7 -7.10 -25.15 8.54
C LYS A 7 -7.42 -23.66 8.38
N PRO A 8 -6.51 -22.85 7.82
CA PRO A 8 -6.73 -21.43 7.63
C PRO A 8 -7.93 -21.21 6.71
N LYS A 9 -8.82 -20.29 7.10
CA LYS A 9 -10.08 -20.02 6.39
C LYS A 9 -9.90 -19.36 5.03
N GLY A 10 -8.70 -18.82 4.73
CA GLY A 10 -8.38 -18.16 3.46
C GLY A 10 -9.40 -17.09 3.08
N LYS A 11 -9.50 -16.04 3.91
CA LYS A 11 -10.48 -14.95 3.70
C LYS A 11 -10.18 -14.21 2.40
N VAL A 12 -8.91 -14.01 2.09
CA VAL A 12 -8.47 -13.28 0.88
C VAL A 12 -8.12 -14.26 -0.24
N LYS A 13 -8.64 -13.98 -1.44
CA LYS A 13 -8.26 -14.71 -2.66
C LYS A 13 -6.93 -14.18 -3.20
N ILE A 14 -5.85 -14.94 -3.02
CA ILE A 14 -4.48 -14.57 -3.42
C ILE A 14 -4.20 -14.67 -4.94
N LYS A 15 -5.23 -14.86 -5.77
CA LYS A 15 -5.07 -14.82 -7.23
C LYS A 15 -4.96 -13.37 -7.67
N TRP A 16 -3.87 -13.04 -8.37
CA TRP A 16 -3.65 -11.70 -8.89
C TRP A 16 -4.84 -11.19 -9.71
N SER A 17 -5.28 -9.99 -9.34
CA SER A 17 -6.37 -9.24 -9.95
C SER A 17 -6.11 -7.74 -9.76
N PRO A 18 -6.78 -6.85 -10.52
CA PRO A 18 -6.64 -5.40 -10.34
C PRO A 18 -6.94 -4.97 -8.90
N GLY A 19 -8.00 -5.52 -8.30
CA GLY A 19 -8.37 -5.24 -6.91
C GLY A 19 -7.31 -5.69 -5.90
N LEU A 20 -6.74 -6.90 -6.08
CA LEU A 20 -5.67 -7.37 -5.19
C LEU A 20 -4.44 -6.46 -5.28
N ALA A 21 -4.03 -6.07 -6.49
CA ALA A 21 -2.88 -5.20 -6.68
C ALA A 21 -3.09 -3.82 -6.07
N TYR A 22 -4.27 -3.21 -6.29
CA TYR A 22 -4.67 -1.96 -5.63
C TYR A 22 -4.61 -2.07 -4.09
N ALA A 23 -5.18 -3.14 -3.52
CA ALA A 23 -5.14 -3.35 -2.07
C ALA A 23 -3.70 -3.53 -1.55
N ILE A 24 -2.81 -4.17 -2.32
CA ILE A 24 -1.39 -4.27 -1.97
C ILE A 24 -0.71 -2.88 -1.98
N GLY A 25 -1.08 -2.00 -2.92
CA GLY A 25 -0.61 -0.60 -2.95
C GLY A 25 -0.90 0.13 -1.65
N LEU A 26 -2.16 0.08 -1.19
CA LEU A 26 -2.55 0.66 0.11
C LEU A 26 -1.83 -0.01 1.29
N LEU A 27 -1.56 -1.31 1.23
CA LEU A 27 -0.82 -1.99 2.29
C LEU A 27 0.66 -1.59 2.33
N VAL A 28 1.24 -1.26 1.18
CA VAL A 28 2.62 -0.80 1.04
C VAL A 28 2.81 0.58 1.66
N THR A 29 1.79 1.44 1.64
CA THR A 29 1.81 2.75 2.29
C THR A 29 1.36 2.61 3.75
N ASP A 30 0.06 2.54 3.97
CA ASP A 30 -0.63 2.68 5.27
C ASP A 30 -0.88 1.35 5.97
N GLY A 31 -0.56 0.24 5.32
CA GLY A 31 -0.73 -1.09 5.90
C GLY A 31 0.28 -1.42 7.00
N SER A 32 -0.05 -2.41 7.81
CA SER A 32 0.89 -3.02 8.74
C SER A 32 0.67 -4.52 8.84
N LEU A 33 1.78 -5.23 8.98
CA LEU A 33 1.83 -6.66 9.25
C LEU A 33 2.22 -6.85 10.72
N SER A 34 1.35 -7.50 11.49
CA SER A 34 1.59 -7.77 12.91
C SER A 34 2.71 -8.77 13.09
N SER A 35 3.50 -8.62 14.16
CA SER A 35 4.56 -9.56 14.54
C SER A 35 4.05 -10.97 14.88
N ASP A 36 2.74 -11.13 15.12
CA ASP A 36 2.11 -12.44 15.33
C ASP A 36 2.04 -13.33 14.08
N GLY A 37 2.46 -12.82 12.91
CA GLY A 37 2.58 -13.62 11.70
C GLY A 37 1.25 -13.92 10.99
N ARG A 38 0.14 -13.30 11.39
CA ARG A 38 -1.18 -13.58 10.78
C ARG A 38 -2.08 -12.36 10.60
N HIS A 39 -1.90 -11.29 11.36
CA HIS A 39 -2.77 -10.12 11.26
C HIS A 39 -2.23 -9.07 10.30
N ILE A 40 -3.16 -8.56 9.50
CA ILE A 40 -2.98 -7.43 8.60
C ILE A 40 -3.89 -6.32 9.10
N SER A 41 -3.39 -5.09 9.10
CA SER A 41 -4.19 -3.90 9.37
C SER A 41 -3.95 -2.82 8.33
N LEU A 42 -4.97 -2.01 8.09
CA LEU A 42 -4.88 -0.77 7.33
C LEU A 42 -5.51 0.33 8.19
N VAL A 43 -4.83 1.46 8.31
CA VAL A 43 -5.30 2.62 9.06
C VAL A 43 -5.56 3.73 8.06
N SER A 44 -6.68 4.44 8.20
CA SER A 44 -6.95 5.61 7.40
C SER A 44 -7.83 6.60 8.17
N LYS A 45 -7.72 7.88 7.83
CA LYS A 45 -8.68 8.90 8.27
C LYS A 45 -9.91 8.93 7.37
N ASP A 46 -9.79 8.39 6.16
CA ASP A 46 -10.87 8.30 5.20
C ASP A 46 -11.49 6.89 5.26
N THR A 47 -12.75 6.83 5.70
CA THR A 47 -13.50 5.58 5.77
C THR A 47 -13.76 4.98 4.39
N GLU A 48 -13.90 5.82 3.35
CA GLU A 48 -14.12 5.36 1.98
C GLU A 48 -12.91 4.55 1.48
N GLN A 49 -11.69 4.97 1.81
CA GLN A 49 -10.48 4.21 1.48
C GLN A 49 -10.48 2.80 2.11
N LEU A 50 -10.96 2.67 3.35
CA LEU A 50 -11.09 1.37 4.02
C LEU A 50 -12.16 0.49 3.36
N GLU A 51 -13.27 1.07 2.94
CA GLU A 51 -14.33 0.38 2.20
C GLU A 51 -13.84 -0.09 0.81
N ASN A 52 -13.14 0.78 0.09
CA ASN A 52 -12.52 0.47 -1.19
C ASN A 52 -11.49 -0.66 -1.06
N PHE A 53 -10.68 -0.66 0.01
CA PHE A 53 -9.78 -1.77 0.31
C PHE A 53 -10.52 -3.09 0.55
N MET A 54 -11.59 -3.09 1.35
CA MET A 54 -12.41 -4.28 1.61
C MET A 54 -13.05 -4.81 0.33
N LYS A 55 -13.61 -3.91 -0.50
CA LYS A 55 -14.18 -4.23 -1.81
C LYS A 55 -13.14 -4.83 -2.75
N ALA A 56 -11.94 -4.28 -2.76
CA ALA A 56 -10.84 -4.74 -3.61
C ALA A 56 -10.35 -6.15 -3.23
N LEU A 57 -10.30 -6.47 -1.93
CA LEU A 57 -9.99 -7.82 -1.43
C LEU A 57 -11.18 -8.77 -1.40
N LYS A 58 -12.41 -8.27 -1.63
CA LYS A 58 -13.67 -9.01 -1.50
C LYS A 58 -13.84 -9.64 -0.11
N ILE A 59 -13.50 -8.89 0.92
CA ILE A 59 -13.65 -9.28 2.33
C ILE A 59 -14.68 -8.40 3.03
N ARG A 60 -15.24 -8.91 4.13
CA ARG A 60 -16.11 -8.15 5.03
C ARG A 60 -15.53 -8.20 6.44
N VAL A 61 -15.07 -7.07 6.94
CA VAL A 61 -14.50 -6.91 8.29
C VAL A 61 -15.09 -5.63 8.90
N SER A 62 -15.14 -5.55 10.23
CA SER A 62 -15.60 -4.34 10.90
C SER A 62 -14.54 -3.23 10.79
N ILE A 63 -14.98 -2.01 10.52
CA ILE A 63 -14.17 -0.81 10.70
C ILE A 63 -14.21 -0.48 12.19
N GLY A 64 -13.04 -0.53 12.83
CA GLY A 64 -12.86 -0.13 14.21
C GLY A 64 -12.18 1.23 14.31
N THR A 65 -11.98 1.69 15.54
CA THR A 65 -11.18 2.87 15.82
C THR A 65 -9.92 2.48 16.57
N THR A 66 -8.87 3.28 16.42
CA THR A 66 -7.64 3.15 17.18
C THR A 66 -7.12 4.52 17.56
N ARG A 67 -6.40 4.60 18.68
CA ARG A 67 -5.82 5.84 19.17
C ARG A 67 -4.35 5.87 18.79
N SER A 68 -3.92 6.91 18.09
CA SER A 68 -2.50 7.14 17.81
C SER A 68 -1.74 7.29 19.13
N GLY A 69 -0.72 6.46 19.34
CA GLY A 69 0.16 6.58 20.51
C GLY A 69 1.00 7.86 20.51
N TYR A 70 1.24 8.45 19.33
CA TYR A 70 2.03 9.68 19.19
C TYR A 70 1.20 10.95 19.37
N THR A 71 0.05 11.04 18.68
CA THR A 71 -0.78 12.26 18.68
C THR A 71 -1.98 12.19 19.64
N GLY A 72 -2.29 11.00 20.17
CA GLY A 72 -3.50 10.77 20.94
C GLY A 72 -4.81 10.84 20.15
N LYS A 73 -4.77 11.14 18.83
CA LYS A 73 -5.94 11.27 17.98
C LYS A 73 -6.55 9.91 17.65
N MET A 74 -7.88 9.88 17.61
CA MET A 74 -8.64 8.73 17.12
C MET A 74 -8.57 8.67 15.59
N THR A 75 -8.34 7.48 15.05
CA THR A 75 -8.35 7.21 13.61
C THR A 75 -9.07 5.90 13.35
N THR A 76 -9.56 5.71 12.14
CA THR A 76 -10.26 4.48 11.77
C THR A 76 -9.27 3.44 11.27
N ARG A 77 -9.59 2.17 11.52
CA ARG A 77 -8.77 1.06 11.06
C ARG A 77 -9.60 -0.17 10.76
N ILE A 78 -9.06 -1.00 9.89
CA ILE A 78 -9.46 -2.39 9.75
C ILE A 78 -8.32 -3.30 10.22
N GLN A 79 -8.66 -4.41 10.86
CA GLN A 79 -7.71 -5.45 11.21
C GLN A 79 -8.36 -6.83 11.01
N PHE A 80 -7.64 -7.74 10.38
CA PHE A 80 -8.10 -9.11 10.21
C PHE A 80 -6.92 -10.09 10.15
N GLY A 81 -7.19 -11.33 10.58
CA GLY A 81 -6.23 -12.42 10.50
C GLY A 81 -6.43 -13.28 9.24
N ASP A 82 -5.36 -13.49 8.49
CA ASP A 82 -5.28 -14.44 7.38
C ASP A 82 -3.81 -14.85 7.16
N ILE A 83 -3.42 -16.01 7.67
CA ILE A 83 -2.04 -16.50 7.61
C ILE A 83 -1.57 -16.75 6.17
N THR A 84 -2.46 -17.22 5.30
CA THR A 84 -2.14 -17.50 3.90
C THR A 84 -1.86 -16.21 3.16
N PHE A 85 -2.71 -15.19 3.35
CA PHE A 85 -2.48 -13.88 2.78
C PHE A 85 -1.24 -13.21 3.35
N TYR A 86 -1.01 -13.32 4.66
CA TYR A 86 0.18 -12.79 5.33
C TYR A 86 1.48 -13.35 4.72
N HIS A 87 1.57 -14.68 4.55
CA HIS A 87 2.74 -15.30 3.91
C HIS A 87 2.88 -14.94 2.43
N PHE A 88 1.76 -14.77 1.72
CA PHE A 88 1.79 -14.24 0.36
C PHE A 88 2.40 -12.84 0.30
N LEU A 89 2.01 -11.94 1.22
CA LEU A 89 2.55 -10.58 1.32
C LEU A 89 4.06 -10.59 1.62
N LEU A 90 4.50 -11.44 2.55
CA LEU A 90 5.94 -11.67 2.78
C LEU A 90 6.66 -12.11 1.51
N GLY A 91 6.09 -13.08 0.78
CA GLY A 91 6.67 -13.64 -0.44
C GLY A 91 6.86 -12.63 -1.57
N ILE A 92 6.00 -11.62 -1.65
CA ILE A 92 6.12 -10.51 -2.61
C ILE A 92 7.03 -9.38 -2.12
N GLY A 93 7.51 -9.40 -0.88
CA GLY A 93 8.45 -8.43 -0.33
C GLY A 93 7.87 -7.42 0.68
N LEU A 94 6.61 -7.59 1.10
CA LEU A 94 6.01 -6.76 2.15
C LEU A 94 6.29 -7.38 3.52
N THR A 95 6.99 -6.68 4.40
CA THR A 95 7.40 -7.17 5.72
C THR A 95 6.74 -6.39 6.87
N PRO A 96 6.79 -6.88 8.12
CA PRO A 96 6.56 -6.05 9.31
C PRO A 96 7.58 -4.91 9.40
N ASN A 97 7.24 -3.85 10.15
CA ASN A 97 8.11 -2.68 10.40
C ASN A 97 8.77 -2.11 9.13
N LYS A 98 7.99 -2.09 8.05
CA LYS A 98 8.44 -1.84 6.67
C LYS A 98 8.85 -0.41 6.36
N THR A 99 8.39 0.58 7.13
CA THR A 99 8.45 2.02 6.76
C THR A 99 9.81 2.47 6.25
N LYS A 100 10.91 1.98 6.84
CA LYS A 100 12.30 2.33 6.45
C LYS A 100 13.04 1.20 5.70
N THR A 101 12.45 0.01 5.61
CA THR A 101 13.11 -1.21 5.15
C THR A 101 12.52 -1.77 3.85
N ILE A 102 11.31 -1.34 3.49
CA ILE A 102 10.63 -1.76 2.26
C ILE A 102 11.48 -1.46 1.03
N SER A 103 11.41 -2.34 0.05
CA SER A 103 12.18 -2.23 -1.19
C SER A 103 11.29 -2.63 -2.38
N ALA A 104 11.76 -3.45 -3.30
CA ALA A 104 10.95 -3.89 -4.43
C ALA A 104 9.78 -4.77 -3.98
N ILE A 105 8.61 -4.57 -4.58
CA ILE A 105 7.44 -5.45 -4.41
C ILE A 105 7.23 -6.24 -5.70
N LYS A 106 7.17 -7.57 -5.59
CA LYS A 106 7.01 -8.47 -6.73
C LYS A 106 5.57 -8.44 -7.22
N ILE A 107 5.32 -7.66 -8.27
CA ILE A 107 4.00 -7.52 -8.89
C ILE A 107 4.10 -7.93 -10.37
N PRO A 108 3.17 -8.76 -10.89
CA PRO A 108 3.13 -9.03 -12.32
C PRO A 108 2.96 -7.74 -13.12
N ASN A 109 3.70 -7.60 -14.22
CA ASN A 109 3.73 -6.37 -15.04
C ASN A 109 2.33 -5.82 -15.37
N ARG A 110 1.37 -6.71 -15.69
CA ARG A 110 -0.02 -6.34 -16.04
C ARG A 110 -0.81 -5.63 -14.93
N TYR A 111 -0.37 -5.74 -13.67
CA TYR A 111 -1.04 -5.18 -12.50
C TYR A 111 -0.25 -4.05 -11.84
N PHE A 112 0.88 -3.64 -12.43
CA PHE A 112 1.72 -2.60 -11.84
C PHE A 112 0.95 -1.29 -11.62
N PHE A 113 0.16 -0.85 -12.60
CA PHE A 113 -0.60 0.40 -12.45
C PHE A 113 -1.78 0.29 -11.49
N ASP A 114 -2.37 -0.90 -11.32
CA ASP A 114 -3.37 -1.12 -10.28
C ASP A 114 -2.76 -0.98 -8.89
N PHE A 115 -1.56 -1.55 -8.70
CA PHE A 115 -0.76 -1.35 -7.50
C PHE A 115 -0.39 0.13 -7.31
N LEU A 116 0.06 0.80 -8.36
CA LEU A 116 0.50 2.19 -8.30
C LEU A 116 -0.63 3.13 -7.88
N ARG A 117 -1.87 2.88 -8.33
CA ARG A 117 -3.06 3.62 -7.86
C ARG A 117 -3.28 3.46 -6.36
N GLY A 118 -3.18 2.23 -5.83
CA GLY A 118 -3.31 2.01 -4.40
C GLY A 118 -2.19 2.66 -3.59
N HIS A 119 -0.96 2.66 -4.11
CA HIS A 119 0.16 3.37 -3.48
C HIS A 119 -0.05 4.89 -3.53
N PHE A 120 -0.58 5.41 -4.63
CA PHE A 120 -0.91 6.83 -4.77
C PHE A 120 -2.00 7.25 -3.79
N ASP A 121 -3.08 6.49 -3.66
CA ASP A 121 -4.18 6.85 -2.77
C ASP A 121 -3.77 6.87 -1.29
N GLY A 122 -2.72 6.12 -0.92
CA GLY A 122 -2.19 6.10 0.44
C GLY A 122 -1.20 7.23 0.76
N ASP A 123 -0.04 7.22 0.10
CA ASP A 123 1.08 8.15 0.35
C ASP A 123 1.37 9.09 -0.85
N GLY A 124 0.46 9.17 -1.82
CA GLY A 124 0.58 10.07 -2.96
C GLY A 124 -0.06 11.43 -2.74
N CYS A 125 0.27 12.38 -3.60
CA CYS A 125 -0.35 13.69 -3.62
C CYS A 125 -0.37 14.27 -5.03
N THR A 126 -1.36 15.10 -5.32
CA THR A 126 -1.39 15.94 -6.52
C THR A 126 -1.46 17.40 -6.14
N TYR A 127 -0.70 18.23 -6.84
CA TYR A 127 -0.74 19.68 -6.69
C TYR A 127 -0.51 20.35 -8.04
N SER A 128 -0.83 21.64 -8.12
CA SER A 128 -0.71 22.41 -9.36
C SER A 128 -0.28 23.84 -9.09
N TYR A 129 0.47 24.41 -10.04
CA TYR A 129 0.90 25.80 -10.00
C TYR A 129 1.36 26.27 -11.39
N PHE A 130 1.46 27.58 -11.59
CA PHE A 130 2.11 28.16 -12.76
C PHE A 130 3.62 27.99 -12.61
N ASP A 131 4.20 27.04 -13.36
CA ASP A 131 5.60 26.72 -13.22
C ASP A 131 6.47 27.75 -13.96
N PRO A 132 7.38 28.47 -13.27
CA PRO A 132 8.22 29.48 -13.91
C PRO A 132 9.15 28.91 -15.01
N ARG A 133 9.40 27.59 -15.01
CA ARG A 133 10.14 26.90 -16.08
C ARG A 133 9.37 26.86 -17.40
N TRP A 134 8.03 26.90 -17.36
CA TRP A 134 7.15 26.79 -18.53
C TRP A 134 6.26 28.03 -18.63
N LYS A 135 6.69 29.00 -19.46
CA LYS A 135 6.00 30.29 -19.61
C LYS A 135 4.51 30.11 -19.87
N SER A 136 3.68 30.81 -19.09
CA SER A 136 2.21 30.81 -19.21
C SER A 136 1.55 29.43 -19.13
N SER A 137 2.18 28.45 -18.46
CA SER A 137 1.65 27.09 -18.36
C SER A 137 1.23 26.76 -16.92
N PHE A 138 -0.03 26.35 -16.74
CA PHE A 138 -0.54 25.81 -15.47
C PHE A 138 -0.28 24.29 -15.44
N MET A 139 0.57 23.85 -14.53
CA MET A 139 1.08 22.48 -14.50
C MET A 139 0.47 21.68 -13.37
N PHE A 140 0.19 20.39 -13.62
CA PHE A 140 -0.21 19.42 -12.60
C PHE A 140 0.94 18.47 -12.31
N TYR A 141 1.15 18.19 -11.02
CA TYR A 141 2.18 17.29 -10.53
C TYR A 141 1.54 16.17 -9.74
N THR A 142 2.09 14.96 -9.93
CA THR A 142 1.77 13.77 -9.15
C THR A 142 3.03 13.35 -8.40
N THR A 143 2.92 13.22 -7.08
CA THR A 143 4.02 12.80 -6.21
C THR A 143 3.69 11.49 -5.51
N PHE A 144 4.75 10.73 -5.24
CA PHE A 144 4.74 9.52 -4.44
C PHE A 144 5.71 9.73 -3.29
N VAL A 145 5.30 9.41 -2.07
CA VAL A 145 6.14 9.54 -0.87
C VAL A 145 6.52 8.16 -0.34
N SER A 146 7.75 8.01 0.11
CA SER A 146 8.18 6.84 0.87
C SER A 146 9.36 7.18 1.76
N ALA A 147 9.31 6.77 3.03
CA ALA A 147 10.44 6.90 3.95
C ALA A 147 11.59 5.92 3.64
N SER A 148 11.39 4.99 2.70
CA SER A 148 12.45 4.10 2.20
C SER A 148 13.00 4.59 0.87
N LYS A 149 14.27 5.04 0.89
CA LYS A 149 15.01 5.40 -0.32
C LYS A 149 15.07 4.25 -1.33
N ARG A 150 15.19 3.00 -0.85
CA ARG A 150 15.21 1.82 -1.72
C ARG A 150 13.90 1.64 -2.46
N HIS A 151 12.77 1.92 -1.80
CA HIS A 151 11.45 1.78 -2.40
C HIS A 151 11.17 2.89 -3.42
N ILE A 152 11.43 4.15 -3.09
CA ILE A 152 11.13 5.26 -4.02
C ILE A 152 12.00 5.20 -5.29
N VAL A 153 13.27 4.80 -5.17
CA VAL A 153 14.15 4.57 -6.34
C VAL A 153 13.65 3.39 -7.18
N TRP A 154 13.20 2.30 -6.55
CA TRP A 154 12.57 1.19 -7.26
C TRP A 154 11.31 1.64 -7.99
N LEU A 155 10.43 2.40 -7.34
CA LEU A 155 9.18 2.87 -7.92
C LEU A 155 9.42 3.78 -9.13
N GLN A 156 10.36 4.72 -9.03
CA GLN A 156 10.78 5.58 -10.15
C GLN A 156 11.29 4.76 -11.34
N LYS A 157 12.12 3.74 -11.08
CA LYS A 157 12.63 2.83 -12.12
C LYS A 157 11.51 2.04 -12.79
N GLU A 158 10.55 1.52 -12.03
CA GLU A 158 9.41 0.79 -12.58
C GLU A 158 8.52 1.69 -13.46
N ILE A 159 8.23 2.92 -13.00
CA ILE A 159 7.47 3.91 -13.78
C ILE A 159 8.22 4.26 -15.07
N PHE A 160 9.51 4.58 -15.00
CA PHE A 160 10.32 4.90 -16.17
C PHE A 160 10.37 3.73 -17.16
N ASN A 161 10.56 2.50 -16.68
CA ASN A 161 10.64 1.33 -17.55
C ASN A 161 9.36 1.14 -18.37
N ARG A 162 8.19 1.51 -17.82
CA ARG A 162 6.87 1.27 -18.40
C ARG A 162 6.35 2.44 -19.22
N LEU A 163 6.55 3.67 -18.76
CA LEU A 163 6.00 4.87 -19.40
C LEU A 163 7.04 5.73 -20.10
N LYS A 164 8.34 5.47 -19.86
CA LYS A 164 9.46 6.34 -20.30
C LYS A 164 9.34 7.77 -19.76
N ILE A 165 8.59 7.96 -18.67
CA ILE A 165 8.48 9.21 -17.93
C ILE A 165 9.51 9.21 -16.81
N GLN A 166 10.37 10.23 -16.78
CA GLN A 166 11.35 10.43 -15.72
C GLN A 166 10.84 11.47 -14.72
N GLY A 167 10.60 11.02 -13.48
CA GLY A 167 10.33 11.92 -12.35
C GLY A 167 11.62 12.37 -11.65
N HIS A 168 11.49 13.30 -10.70
CA HIS A 168 12.57 13.73 -9.82
C HIS A 168 12.39 13.11 -8.42
N ILE A 169 13.49 12.73 -7.77
CA ILE A 169 13.51 12.34 -6.35
C ILE A 169 14.25 13.43 -5.59
N THR A 170 13.54 14.17 -4.76
CA THR A 170 14.14 15.09 -3.80
C THR A 170 14.79 14.26 -2.69
N ASN A 171 16.07 14.48 -2.42
CA ASN A 171 16.70 13.95 -1.20
C ASN A 171 16.65 15.06 -0.15
N ASP A 172 16.09 14.76 1.00
CA ASP A 172 16.27 15.55 2.23
C ASP A 172 17.63 15.21 2.88
#